data_AF-A0A7S3Z1T3-F1
#
_entry.id   AF-A0A7S3Z1T3-F1
#
_cell.length_a   1.000
_cell.length_b   1.000
_cell.length_c   1.000
_cell.angle_alpha   90.00
_cell.angle_beta   90.00
_cell.angle_gamma   90.00
#
_symmetry.space_group_name_H-M   'P 1'
#
loop_
_entity.id
_entity.type
_entity.pdbx_description
1 polymer ?
#
loop_
_entity_poly.entity_id
_entity_poly.type
_entity_poly.pdbx_seq_one_letter_code
_entity_poly.pdbx_strand_id
1 'polypeptide(L)'
;RETHKADEATHCAQSKGVFGLKKKKIRMIRRRTERAEKPTPPPIPVEEVEVNSSKKIPAKTASPPEGLSGYAKYVHMKMMALSAQKRVYLLVGALAFILVIFSVYVATEPDTMFGFEFGHEGAIAVNRVIHLPGWIRRSTNWVGQSMLWLRFMRFYGGEQSYKSWEHAKDYYDKNLEIIRENAKNWPLHPHFESCETEIHQGMTFYDIVAARARVMLANLKSHGWSDFAVEKDKCEMYHFISNNGFPHCAVLGEWSNLGAFAREGEMLRNANCKTEPFCFAKMCHITMGHLNSATRLVPAKKWSKITRWATHLWDQKPIDWDRTWGPTFDALTSTLKPRVMIQEGFKGGRGGDDGFSVDVPVELKVEVVWGRAYLAYVTMGQFGCPEGNPILLRDGSLQNYFMKNNFERETETCHKFLFDEGHMDVVWHMAESFARAGGFDSIRVDIFVKEGSDPRIAVINEISLSSGAGYAWHWEYFSKLWVEGYAVRNEMRRQGKTPPILNTDKSIAKISHGHGYYASKLSHCNSTLISPAMYWQHCNK
;
A
#
# COMPACT_ATOMS: atom_id res chain seq x y z
N ARG A 1 33.07 49.39 -18.95
CA ARG A 1 32.20 50.41 -18.32
C ARG A 1 31.25 49.64 -17.41
N GLU A 2 31.75 49.11 -16.31
CA GLU A 2 32.05 49.81 -15.05
C GLU A 2 30.78 50.37 -14.39
N THR A 3 30.70 50.11 -13.08
CA THR A 3 29.78 50.61 -12.05
C THR A 3 28.45 49.86 -11.86
N HIS A 4 28.49 48.82 -11.02
CA HIS A 4 27.59 48.64 -9.86
C HIS A 4 28.08 47.39 -9.08
N LYS A 5 29.16 47.59 -8.31
CA LYS A 5 29.66 46.68 -7.26
C LYS A 5 30.15 47.57 -6.12
N ALA A 6 29.26 47.87 -5.18
CA ALA A 6 29.56 48.33 -3.83
C ALA A 6 28.21 48.54 -3.16
N ASP A 7 27.88 47.67 -2.21
CA ASP A 7 27.00 47.89 -1.05
C ASP A 7 26.41 46.55 -0.61
N GLU A 8 27.23 45.73 0.06
CA GLU A 8 26.76 44.67 0.99
C GLU A 8 27.94 44.04 1.74
N ALA A 9 28.79 44.86 2.35
CA ALA A 9 29.88 44.39 3.20
C ALA A 9 30.04 45.27 4.45
N THR A 10 28.98 45.44 5.24
CA THR A 10 29.10 46.03 6.57
C THR A 10 27.95 45.66 7.52
N HIS A 11 27.83 44.38 7.90
CA HIS A 11 27.15 43.99 9.16
C HIS A 11 27.46 42.54 9.54
N CYS A 12 28.70 42.25 9.91
CA CYS A 12 29.01 41.03 10.66
C CYS A 12 30.32 41.16 11.44
N ALA A 13 30.31 41.96 12.50
CA ALA A 13 31.40 41.99 13.46
C ALA A 13 30.92 42.56 14.80
N GLN A 14 30.23 41.75 15.62
CA GLN A 14 30.13 41.96 17.07
C GLN A 14 29.44 40.77 17.77
N SER A 15 30.21 39.75 18.13
CA SER A 15 30.01 38.96 19.37
C SER A 15 31.19 37.99 19.57
N LYS A 16 32.34 38.53 19.98
CA LYS A 16 33.39 37.74 20.64
C LYS A 16 33.05 37.72 22.13
N GLY A 17 32.85 36.54 22.71
CA GLY A 17 32.77 36.41 24.16
C GLY A 17 32.31 35.04 24.65
N VAL A 18 33.24 34.34 25.28
CA VAL A 18 33.01 33.28 26.28
C VAL A 18 32.57 31.91 25.73
N PHE A 19 33.54 31.00 25.54
CA PHE A 19 33.52 29.66 26.15
C PHE A 19 34.90 29.03 26.03
N GLY A 20 35.72 29.22 27.06
CA GLY A 20 36.83 28.32 27.35
C GLY A 20 36.31 27.21 28.27
N LEU A 21 36.62 25.95 27.96
CA LEU A 21 37.08 24.94 28.93
C LEU A 21 37.34 23.58 28.26
N LYS A 22 38.62 23.17 28.37
CA LYS A 22 39.14 21.81 28.58
C LYS A 22 39.01 20.77 27.44
N LYS A 23 40.05 20.77 26.61
CA LYS A 23 40.63 19.55 26.01
C LYS A 23 41.11 18.62 27.13
N LYS A 24 40.58 17.39 27.22
CA LYS A 24 41.21 16.27 27.94
C LYS A 24 41.08 14.97 27.15
N LYS A 25 42.26 14.44 26.77
CA LYS A 25 42.63 13.03 26.57
C LYS A 25 41.63 12.10 25.85
N ILE A 26 41.84 11.93 24.55
CA ILE A 26 41.55 10.69 23.83
C ILE A 26 42.86 9.87 23.82
N ARG A 27 42.94 8.85 24.69
CA ARG A 27 43.96 7.78 24.59
C ARG A 27 43.42 6.54 25.32
N MET A 28 43.49 5.41 24.62
CA MET A 28 43.17 4.04 25.05
C MET A 28 41.68 3.70 25.21
N ILE A 29 41.14 2.98 24.22
CA ILE A 29 40.74 1.56 24.31
C ILE A 29 40.76 1.02 22.88
N ARG A 30 41.87 0.36 22.51
CA ARG A 30 41.99 -0.52 21.34
C ARG A 30 42.54 -1.83 21.90
N ARG A 31 41.65 -2.78 22.22
CA ARG A 31 41.87 -4.23 22.41
C ARG A 31 40.69 -4.84 23.17
N ARG A 32 39.82 -5.54 22.43
CA ARG A 32 39.17 -6.83 22.77
C ARG A 32 37.88 -7.01 21.95
N THR A 33 38.05 -7.52 20.73
CA THR A 33 37.02 -8.30 20.03
C THR A 33 37.75 -9.37 19.23
N GLU A 34 38.33 -10.33 19.95
CA GLU A 34 38.51 -11.69 19.46
C GLU A 34 37.52 -12.52 20.27
N ARG A 35 36.33 -12.74 19.69
CA ARG A 35 35.45 -13.83 20.12
C ARG A 35 35.51 -14.86 19.01
N ALA A 36 36.00 -16.03 19.40
CA ALA A 36 36.09 -17.23 18.59
C ALA A 36 34.78 -17.51 17.84
N GLU A 37 34.90 -17.68 16.53
CA GLU A 37 33.91 -18.37 15.72
C GLU A 37 33.77 -19.79 16.27
N LYS A 38 32.57 -20.14 16.73
CA LYS A 38 32.24 -21.54 17.00
C LYS A 38 32.02 -22.23 15.66
N PRO A 39 32.60 -23.41 15.43
CA PRO A 39 32.37 -24.18 14.22
C PRO A 39 30.90 -24.60 14.12
N THR A 40 30.33 -24.43 12.94
CA THR A 40 29.02 -24.94 12.53
C THR A 40 28.98 -26.46 12.73
N PRO A 41 27.94 -27.02 13.37
CA PRO A 41 27.81 -28.47 13.43
C PRO A 41 27.60 -29.03 12.02
N PRO A 42 28.15 -30.24 11.71
CA PRO A 42 27.95 -30.87 10.42
C PRO A 42 26.46 -31.21 10.20
N PRO A 43 26.01 -31.28 8.93
CA PRO A 43 24.65 -31.65 8.61
C PRO A 43 24.34 -33.05 9.13
N ILE A 44 23.16 -33.19 9.75
CA ILE A 44 22.59 -34.45 10.18
C ILE A 44 22.31 -35.29 8.93
N PRO A 45 22.76 -36.56 8.86
CA PRO A 45 22.44 -37.43 7.74
C PRO A 45 20.93 -37.64 7.68
N VAL A 46 20.34 -37.38 6.51
CA VAL A 46 18.96 -37.78 6.22
C VAL A 46 18.98 -39.29 6.04
N GLU A 47 18.42 -40.01 7.01
CA GLU A 47 18.18 -41.44 6.90
C GLU A 47 17.10 -41.66 5.83
N GLU A 48 17.48 -42.27 4.71
CA GLU A 48 16.55 -42.75 3.70
C GLU A 48 15.68 -43.85 4.32
N VAL A 49 14.42 -43.52 4.59
CA VAL A 49 13.42 -44.52 4.96
C VAL A 49 13.02 -45.26 3.68
N GLU A 50 13.66 -46.40 3.46
CA GLU A 50 13.27 -47.41 2.48
C GLU A 50 11.84 -47.90 2.80
N VAL A 51 10.86 -47.48 1.97
CA VAL A 51 9.49 -47.98 2.03
C VAL A 51 9.47 -49.39 1.45
N ASN A 52 9.60 -50.38 2.34
CA ASN A 52 9.59 -51.78 2.00
C ASN A 52 8.14 -52.24 1.69
N SER A 53 7.77 -52.22 0.41
CA SER A 53 6.46 -52.67 -0.08
C SER A 53 6.44 -54.19 -0.28
N SER A 54 6.05 -54.96 0.74
CA SER A 54 5.27 -56.20 0.57
C SER A 54 5.09 -56.94 1.90
N LYS A 55 3.93 -56.79 2.54
CA LYS A 55 3.39 -57.82 3.45
C LYS A 55 1.92 -58.06 3.11
N LYS A 56 1.67 -59.17 2.44
CA LYS A 56 0.33 -59.77 2.30
C LYS A 56 -0.18 -60.15 3.69
N ILE A 57 -1.25 -59.52 4.13
CA ILE A 57 -2.01 -59.92 5.32
C ILE A 57 -3.09 -60.90 4.87
N PRO A 58 -3.26 -62.08 5.51
CA PRO A 58 -4.33 -63.01 5.17
C PRO A 58 -5.69 -62.50 5.65
N ALA A 59 -6.70 -62.63 4.78
CA ALA A 59 -8.08 -62.30 5.06
C ALA A 59 -8.63 -63.21 6.18
N LYS A 60 -8.77 -62.66 7.38
CA LYS A 60 -9.68 -63.19 8.41
C LYS A 60 -11.04 -62.52 8.24
N THR A 61 -12.03 -63.34 7.90
CA THR A 61 -13.46 -63.02 7.96
C THR A 61 -13.84 -62.60 9.37
N ALA A 62 -14.02 -61.30 9.59
CA ALA A 62 -14.62 -60.75 10.79
C ALA A 62 -16.11 -60.49 10.53
N SER A 63 -16.94 -61.02 11.42
CA SER A 63 -18.38 -60.74 11.50
C SER A 63 -18.63 -59.24 11.66
N PRO A 64 -19.75 -58.69 11.13
CA PRO A 64 -20.01 -57.27 11.21
C PRO A 64 -20.28 -56.86 12.67
N PRO A 65 -19.67 -55.78 13.18
CA PRO A 65 -19.96 -55.30 14.51
C PRO A 65 -21.38 -54.70 14.55
N GLU A 66 -22.11 -54.97 15.64
CA GLU A 66 -23.43 -54.43 15.98
C GLU A 66 -23.40 -52.91 16.30
N GLY A 67 -22.76 -52.11 15.45
CA GLY A 67 -22.57 -50.66 15.60
C GLY A 67 -23.19 -49.80 14.50
N LEU A 68 -23.93 -50.40 13.57
CA LEU A 68 -24.51 -49.72 12.39
C LEU A 68 -25.53 -48.62 12.72
N SER A 69 -26.14 -48.66 13.92
CA SER A 69 -27.11 -47.65 14.39
C SER A 69 -26.47 -46.26 14.58
N GLY A 70 -25.25 -46.19 15.11
CA GLY A 70 -24.54 -44.91 15.33
C GLY A 70 -24.06 -44.26 14.04
N TYR A 71 -23.55 -45.07 13.11
CA TYR A 71 -23.04 -44.59 11.82
C TYR A 71 -24.17 -44.09 10.91
N ALA A 72 -25.30 -44.80 10.84
CA ALA A 72 -26.47 -44.35 10.09
C ALA A 72 -27.01 -43.02 10.63
N LYS A 73 -27.05 -42.84 11.96
CA LYS A 73 -27.46 -41.59 12.60
C LYS A 73 -26.49 -40.43 12.30
N TYR A 74 -25.18 -40.69 12.32
CA TYR A 74 -24.15 -39.72 11.94
C TYR A 74 -24.27 -39.29 10.46
N VAL A 75 -24.44 -40.24 9.54
CA VAL A 75 -24.63 -39.97 8.11
C VAL A 75 -25.92 -39.19 7.88
N HIS A 76 -27.02 -39.57 8.53
CA HIS A 76 -28.29 -38.86 8.42
C HIS A 76 -28.19 -37.42 8.95
N MET A 77 -27.50 -37.18 10.06
CA MET A 77 -27.23 -35.83 10.56
C MET A 77 -26.35 -35.01 9.59
N LYS A 78 -25.33 -35.62 8.98
CA LYS A 78 -24.52 -34.96 7.95
C LYS A 78 -25.32 -34.61 6.70
N MET A 79 -26.20 -35.50 6.25
CA MET A 79 -27.06 -35.24 5.09
C MET A 79 -28.11 -34.16 5.37
N MET A 80 -28.69 -34.14 6.57
CA MET A 80 -29.59 -33.06 6.99
C MET A 80 -28.86 -31.72 7.10
N ALA A 81 -27.64 -31.69 7.64
CA ALA A 81 -26.80 -30.49 7.68
C ALA A 81 -26.46 -29.97 6.27
N LEU A 82 -26.08 -30.86 5.34
CA LEU A 82 -25.82 -30.52 3.94
C LEU A 82 -27.09 -30.01 3.21
N SER A 83 -28.25 -30.60 3.49
CA SER A 83 -29.54 -30.18 2.93
C SER A 83 -29.95 -28.80 3.43
N ALA A 84 -29.84 -28.55 4.74
CA ALA A 84 -30.06 -27.24 5.34
C ALA A 84 -29.11 -26.19 4.76
N GLN A 85 -27.83 -26.54 4.60
CA GLN A 85 -26.82 -25.66 4.00
C GLN A 85 -27.15 -25.33 2.54
N LYS A 86 -27.60 -26.31 1.74
CA LYS A 86 -28.06 -26.07 0.36
C LYS A 86 -29.27 -25.14 0.30
N ARG A 87 -30.25 -25.30 1.19
CA ARG A 87 -31.43 -24.42 1.25
C ARG A 87 -31.04 -22.99 1.63
N VAL A 88 -30.11 -22.81 2.56
CA VAL A 88 -29.55 -21.49 2.89
C VAL A 88 -28.84 -20.87 1.69
N TYR A 89 -28.03 -21.64 0.97
CA TYR A 89 -27.36 -21.12 -0.24
C TYR A 89 -28.35 -20.74 -1.35
N LEU A 90 -29.42 -21.51 -1.56
CA LEU A 90 -30.47 -21.17 -2.52
C LEU A 90 -31.23 -19.90 -2.12
N LEU A 91 -31.59 -19.77 -0.84
CA LEU A 91 -32.30 -18.59 -0.33
C LEU A 91 -31.43 -17.34 -0.45
N VAL A 92 -30.13 -17.44 -0.14
CA VAL A 92 -29.20 -16.32 -0.29
C VAL A 92 -28.89 -16.03 -1.75
N GLY A 93 -28.77 -17.05 -2.60
CA GLY A 93 -28.67 -16.86 -4.04
C GLY A 93 -29.87 -16.09 -4.59
N ALA A 94 -31.09 -16.42 -4.14
CA ALA A 94 -32.30 -15.70 -4.49
C ALA A 94 -32.33 -14.27 -3.94
N LEU A 95 -31.92 -14.05 -2.69
CA LEU A 95 -31.81 -12.71 -2.09
C LEU A 95 -30.75 -11.84 -2.78
N ALA A 96 -29.59 -12.40 -3.11
CA ALA A 96 -28.57 -11.72 -3.88
C ALA A 96 -29.08 -11.39 -5.29
N PHE A 97 -29.81 -12.30 -5.92
CA PHE A 97 -30.44 -12.07 -7.21
C PHE A 97 -31.51 -10.97 -7.15
N ILE A 98 -32.35 -10.94 -6.10
CA ILE A 98 -33.33 -9.87 -5.86
C ILE A 98 -32.63 -8.53 -5.60
N LEU A 99 -31.55 -8.51 -4.81
CA LEU A 99 -30.76 -7.31 -4.57
C LEU A 99 -30.08 -6.82 -5.84
N VAL A 100 -29.61 -7.72 -6.70
CA VAL A 100 -29.10 -7.37 -8.03
C VAL A 100 -30.21 -6.79 -8.89
N ILE A 101 -31.39 -7.42 -8.98
CA ILE A 101 -32.56 -6.89 -9.71
C ILE A 101 -32.97 -5.53 -9.17
N PHE A 102 -33.01 -5.34 -7.86
CA PHE A 102 -33.36 -4.07 -7.23
C PHE A 102 -32.30 -3.01 -7.52
N SER A 103 -31.02 -3.37 -7.46
CA SER A 103 -29.92 -2.47 -7.82
C SER A 103 -29.97 -2.10 -9.30
N VAL A 104 -30.31 -3.05 -10.19
CA VAL A 104 -30.55 -2.80 -11.62
C VAL A 104 -31.73 -1.84 -11.79
N TYR A 105 -32.85 -2.08 -11.11
CA TYR A 105 -34.04 -1.23 -11.16
C TYR A 105 -33.75 0.21 -10.71
N VAL A 106 -33.05 0.37 -9.59
CA VAL A 106 -32.62 1.68 -9.07
C VAL A 106 -31.60 2.34 -10.02
N ALA A 107 -30.68 1.56 -10.61
CA ALA A 107 -29.72 2.07 -11.58
C ALA A 107 -30.35 2.48 -12.92
N THR A 108 -31.53 1.97 -13.26
CA THR A 108 -32.27 2.33 -14.48
C THR A 108 -33.11 3.60 -14.32
N GLU A 109 -33.22 4.20 -13.13
CA GLU A 109 -33.80 5.54 -12.99
C GLU A 109 -32.82 6.57 -13.61
N PRO A 110 -33.21 7.24 -14.72
CA PRO A 110 -32.28 8.04 -15.54
C PRO A 110 -31.60 9.20 -14.80
N ASP A 111 -32.13 9.58 -13.64
CA ASP A 111 -31.69 10.76 -12.90
C ASP A 111 -30.87 10.46 -11.66
N THR A 112 -30.81 9.23 -11.18
CA THR A 112 -30.13 8.89 -9.93
C THR A 112 -28.87 8.08 -10.18
N MET A 113 -27.72 8.72 -10.00
CA MET A 113 -26.41 8.04 -9.94
C MET A 113 -26.26 7.12 -8.70
N PHE A 114 -27.37 6.86 -7.99
CA PHE A 114 -27.48 5.98 -6.83
C PHE A 114 -26.92 4.57 -7.11
N GLY A 115 -26.91 4.06 -8.34
CA GLY A 115 -26.45 2.69 -8.61
C GLY A 115 -25.01 2.37 -8.20
N PHE A 116 -24.06 3.32 -8.32
CA PHE A 116 -22.65 3.06 -8.00
C PHE A 116 -22.35 3.23 -6.51
N GLU A 117 -22.77 4.35 -5.91
CA GLU A 117 -22.62 4.59 -4.47
C GLU A 117 -23.45 3.60 -3.65
N PHE A 118 -24.68 3.28 -4.06
CA PHE A 118 -25.49 2.28 -3.34
C PHE A 118 -24.94 0.85 -3.50
N GLY A 119 -24.24 0.56 -4.60
CA GLY A 119 -23.60 -0.74 -4.84
C GLY A 119 -22.43 -1.02 -3.88
N HIS A 120 -21.54 -0.05 -3.67
CA HIS A 120 -20.41 -0.20 -2.76
C HIS A 120 -20.69 0.39 -1.37
N GLU A 121 -20.97 1.69 -1.27
CA GLU A 121 -21.28 2.38 -0.01
C GLU A 121 -22.65 1.97 0.55
N GLY A 122 -23.65 1.73 -0.29
CA GLY A 122 -24.94 1.19 0.16
C GLY A 122 -24.83 -0.27 0.62
N ALA A 123 -24.04 -1.12 -0.04
CA ALA A 123 -23.72 -2.45 0.49
C ALA A 123 -22.91 -2.35 1.79
N ILE A 124 -21.96 -1.41 1.91
CA ILE A 124 -21.21 -1.14 3.15
C ILE A 124 -22.15 -0.61 4.25
N ALA A 125 -23.08 0.28 3.94
CA ALA A 125 -24.05 0.86 4.87
C ALA A 125 -25.05 -0.20 5.34
N VAL A 126 -25.58 -1.00 4.41
CA VAL A 126 -26.40 -2.18 4.73
C VAL A 126 -25.59 -3.17 5.57
N ASN A 127 -24.30 -3.41 5.28
CA ASN A 127 -23.41 -4.24 6.10
C ASN A 127 -23.11 -3.65 7.49
N ARG A 128 -23.11 -2.32 7.64
CA ARG A 128 -22.91 -1.64 8.93
C ARG A 128 -24.17 -1.71 9.80
N VAL A 129 -25.35 -1.66 9.18
CA VAL A 129 -26.65 -1.69 9.87
C VAL A 129 -27.12 -3.13 10.10
N ILE A 130 -26.89 -4.02 9.14
CA ILE A 130 -27.24 -5.44 9.17
C ILE A 130 -25.95 -6.22 9.27
N HIS A 131 -25.72 -6.91 10.39
CA HIS A 131 -24.60 -7.84 10.55
C HIS A 131 -24.75 -9.03 9.59
N LEU A 132 -24.43 -8.82 8.32
CA LEU A 132 -24.43 -9.88 7.33
C LEU A 132 -23.33 -10.90 7.68
N PRO A 133 -23.59 -12.21 7.56
CA PRO A 133 -22.57 -13.23 7.69
C PRO A 133 -21.34 -12.89 6.84
N GLY A 134 -20.13 -13.09 7.37
CA GLY A 134 -18.89 -12.65 6.71
C GLY A 134 -18.70 -13.18 5.29
N TRP A 135 -19.31 -14.32 4.95
CA TRP A 135 -19.30 -14.84 3.58
C TRP A 135 -20.17 -14.03 2.61
N ILE A 136 -21.32 -13.48 3.04
CA ILE A 136 -22.15 -12.59 2.21
C ILE A 136 -21.41 -11.27 1.95
N ARG A 137 -20.75 -10.72 2.98
CA ARG A 137 -19.91 -9.53 2.80
C ARG A 137 -18.78 -9.78 1.81
N ARG A 138 -18.10 -10.93 1.89
CA ARG A 138 -17.09 -11.32 0.89
C ARG A 138 -17.68 -11.44 -0.51
N SER A 139 -18.87 -12.05 -0.65
CA SER A 139 -19.52 -12.18 -1.96
C SER A 139 -19.95 -10.84 -2.55
N THR A 140 -20.52 -9.94 -1.75
CA THR A 140 -20.94 -8.60 -2.21
C THR A 140 -19.76 -7.74 -2.61
N ASN A 141 -18.68 -7.76 -1.82
CA ASN A 141 -17.43 -7.13 -2.21
C ASN A 141 -16.87 -7.76 -3.48
N TRP A 142 -16.82 -9.09 -3.58
CA TRP A 142 -16.35 -9.78 -4.78
C TRP A 142 -17.15 -9.39 -6.02
N VAL A 143 -18.48 -9.26 -5.91
CA VAL A 143 -19.33 -8.79 -7.02
C VAL A 143 -18.99 -7.36 -7.38
N GLY A 144 -18.96 -6.42 -6.42
CA GLY A 144 -18.62 -5.01 -6.70
C GLY A 144 -17.21 -4.83 -7.25
N GLN A 145 -16.32 -5.76 -6.94
CA GLN A 145 -14.94 -5.85 -7.41
C GLN A 145 -14.80 -6.62 -8.74
N SER A 146 -15.85 -7.26 -9.22
CA SER A 146 -15.78 -8.11 -10.41
C SER A 146 -15.78 -7.29 -11.69
N MET A 147 -15.10 -7.81 -12.72
CA MET A 147 -15.23 -7.29 -14.09
C MET A 147 -16.65 -7.39 -14.62
N LEU A 148 -17.45 -8.32 -14.12
CA LEU A 148 -18.87 -8.42 -14.46
C LEU A 148 -19.63 -7.16 -14.03
N TRP A 149 -19.39 -6.70 -12.79
CA TRP A 149 -20.02 -5.48 -12.28
C TRP A 149 -19.59 -4.24 -13.06
N LEU A 150 -18.29 -4.08 -13.34
CA LEU A 150 -17.81 -2.97 -14.16
C LEU A 150 -18.45 -2.99 -15.56
N ARG A 151 -18.48 -4.15 -16.22
CA ARG A 151 -19.13 -4.28 -17.54
C ARG A 151 -20.63 -4.01 -17.48
N PHE A 152 -21.30 -4.44 -16.42
CA PHE A 152 -22.70 -4.12 -16.17
C PHE A 152 -22.89 -2.60 -16.07
N MET A 153 -22.11 -1.93 -15.22
CA MET A 153 -22.16 -0.48 -15.05
C MET A 153 -21.87 0.28 -16.35
N ARG A 154 -21.04 -0.27 -17.26
CA ARG A 154 -20.77 0.34 -18.57
C ARG A 154 -22.04 0.42 -19.42
N PHE A 155 -22.88 -0.61 -19.39
CA PHE A 155 -24.11 -0.65 -20.19
C PHE A 155 -25.27 0.08 -19.52
N TYR A 156 -25.37 0.00 -18.19
CA TYR A 156 -26.52 0.53 -17.45
C TYR A 156 -26.29 1.92 -16.85
N GLY A 157 -25.04 2.38 -16.73
CA GLY A 157 -24.71 3.70 -16.19
C GLY A 157 -24.93 4.88 -17.15
N GLY A 158 -25.60 4.65 -18.28
CA GLY A 158 -25.90 5.68 -19.29
C GLY A 158 -24.69 6.15 -20.10
N GLU A 159 -24.90 7.23 -20.87
CA GLU A 159 -23.89 7.79 -21.80
C GLU A 159 -22.61 8.24 -21.09
N GLN A 160 -22.73 8.81 -19.89
CA GLN A 160 -21.60 9.34 -19.12
C GLN A 160 -20.66 8.23 -18.63
N SER A 161 -21.22 7.11 -18.16
CA SER A 161 -20.49 5.91 -17.79
C SER A 161 -19.72 5.34 -19.00
N TYR A 162 -20.38 5.28 -20.16
CA TYR A 162 -19.75 4.80 -21.39
C TYR A 162 -18.59 5.70 -21.84
N LYS A 163 -18.78 7.03 -21.87
CA LYS A 163 -17.72 8.01 -22.21
C LYS A 163 -16.52 7.90 -21.27
N SER A 164 -16.80 7.73 -19.97
CA SER A 164 -15.77 7.53 -18.96
C SER A 164 -14.96 6.25 -19.20
N TRP A 165 -15.64 5.16 -19.57
CA TRP A 165 -15.00 3.90 -19.94
C TRP A 165 -14.17 4.05 -21.22
N GLU A 166 -14.68 4.73 -22.26
CA GLU A 166 -13.94 5.00 -23.49
C GLU A 166 -12.70 5.85 -23.22
N HIS A 167 -12.80 6.89 -22.42
CA HIS A 167 -11.66 7.71 -22.02
C HIS A 167 -10.58 6.88 -21.32
N ALA A 168 -10.96 6.02 -20.36
CA ALA A 168 -10.03 5.11 -19.70
C ALA A 168 -9.38 4.12 -20.68
N LYS A 169 -10.13 3.65 -21.69
CA LYS A 169 -9.61 2.80 -22.78
C LYS A 169 -8.60 3.55 -23.65
N ASP A 170 -8.91 4.76 -24.08
CA ASP A 170 -8.04 5.55 -24.93
C ASP A 170 -6.75 5.90 -24.21
N TYR A 171 -6.86 6.23 -22.91
CA TYR A 171 -5.69 6.45 -22.06
C TYR A 171 -4.84 5.18 -21.90
N TYR A 172 -5.48 4.02 -21.75
CA TYR A 172 -4.78 2.73 -21.77
C TYR A 172 -4.02 2.48 -23.08
N ASP A 173 -4.69 2.66 -24.23
CA ASP A 173 -4.09 2.43 -25.55
C ASP A 173 -2.86 3.32 -25.77
N LYS A 174 -2.93 4.59 -25.32
CA LYS A 174 -1.78 5.53 -25.34
C LYS A 174 -0.61 5.08 -24.47
N ASN A 175 -0.87 4.39 -23.36
CA ASN A 175 0.17 3.96 -22.42
C ASN A 175 0.70 2.55 -22.70
N LEU A 176 -0.01 1.73 -23.48
CA LEU A 176 0.32 0.33 -23.70
C LEU A 176 1.75 0.11 -24.19
N GLU A 177 2.15 0.81 -25.26
CA GLU A 177 3.50 0.66 -25.82
C GLU A 177 4.59 1.21 -24.88
N ILE A 178 4.30 2.25 -24.11
CA ILE A 178 5.21 2.79 -23.10
C ILE A 178 5.46 1.74 -22.01
N ILE A 179 4.39 1.09 -21.53
CA ILE A 179 4.49 0.02 -20.53
C ILE A 179 5.23 -1.19 -21.08
N ARG A 180 4.94 -1.61 -22.32
CA ARG A 180 5.65 -2.71 -22.98
C ARG A 180 7.14 -2.44 -23.05
N GLU A 181 7.53 -1.23 -23.48
CA GLU A 181 8.94 -0.87 -23.60
C GLU A 181 9.64 -0.75 -22.23
N ASN A 182 8.95 -0.17 -21.24
CA ASN A 182 9.47 -0.11 -19.89
C ASN A 182 9.69 -1.51 -19.29
N ALA A 183 8.72 -2.42 -19.44
CA ALA A 183 8.78 -3.77 -18.87
C ALA A 183 9.99 -4.59 -19.39
N LYS A 184 10.41 -4.38 -20.64
CA LYS A 184 11.61 -5.01 -21.23
C LYS A 184 12.89 -4.60 -20.50
N ASN A 185 12.97 -3.33 -20.11
CA ASN A 185 14.17 -2.72 -19.56
C ASN A 185 14.11 -2.58 -18.03
N TRP A 186 12.99 -2.93 -17.41
CA TRP A 186 12.76 -2.73 -15.98
C TRP A 186 13.55 -3.73 -15.12
N PRO A 187 14.39 -3.27 -14.17
CA PRO A 187 15.10 -4.13 -13.24
C PRO A 187 14.12 -4.64 -12.17
N LEU A 188 13.44 -5.75 -12.48
CA LEU A 188 12.42 -6.32 -11.61
C LEU A 188 13.05 -7.02 -10.41
N HIS A 189 12.48 -6.85 -9.21
CA HIS A 189 12.92 -7.61 -8.04
C HIS A 189 12.72 -9.12 -8.25
N PRO A 190 13.67 -9.99 -7.85
CA PRO A 190 13.53 -11.45 -7.99
C PRO A 190 12.21 -12.01 -7.43
N HIS A 191 11.69 -11.41 -6.36
CA HIS A 191 10.38 -11.73 -5.82
C HIS A 191 9.26 -11.72 -6.85
N PHE A 192 9.18 -10.63 -7.64
CA PHE A 192 8.09 -10.43 -8.59
C PHE A 192 8.31 -11.21 -9.87
N GLU A 193 9.55 -11.65 -10.16
CA GLU A 193 9.82 -12.59 -11.24
C GLU A 193 9.04 -13.88 -11.04
N SER A 194 8.99 -14.42 -9.81
CA SER A 194 8.21 -15.63 -9.49
C SER A 194 6.71 -15.47 -9.69
N CYS A 195 6.19 -14.25 -9.86
CA CYS A 195 4.76 -14.05 -10.12
C CYS A 195 4.36 -14.41 -11.55
N GLU A 196 5.31 -14.60 -12.47
CA GLU A 196 5.02 -14.98 -13.86
C GLU A 196 4.34 -16.35 -14.00
N THR A 197 4.49 -17.23 -13.01
CA THR A 197 3.87 -18.55 -12.99
C THR A 197 2.39 -18.49 -12.60
N GLU A 198 1.99 -17.43 -11.90
CA GLU A 198 0.64 -17.25 -11.37
C GLU A 198 -0.14 -16.18 -12.14
N ILE A 199 0.52 -15.18 -12.72
CA ILE A 199 -0.13 -14.07 -13.43
C ILE A 199 -0.21 -14.37 -14.93
N HIS A 200 -1.43 -14.40 -15.46
CA HIS A 200 -1.67 -14.68 -16.88
C HIS A 200 -2.72 -13.73 -17.49
N GLN A 201 -2.82 -13.77 -18.83
CA GLN A 201 -3.81 -13.01 -19.59
C GLN A 201 -5.24 -13.26 -19.10
N GLY A 202 -6.07 -12.22 -19.12
CA GLY A 202 -7.46 -12.27 -18.69
C GLY A 202 -7.71 -12.13 -17.18
N MET A 203 -6.66 -12.06 -16.35
CA MET A 203 -6.82 -11.82 -14.91
C MET A 203 -7.36 -10.42 -14.63
N THR A 204 -8.26 -10.33 -13.66
CA THR A 204 -8.68 -9.06 -13.07
C THR A 204 -7.60 -8.53 -12.13
N PHE A 205 -7.63 -7.25 -11.75
CA PHE A 205 -6.68 -6.72 -10.77
C PHE A 205 -6.65 -7.55 -9.49
N TYR A 206 -7.82 -7.93 -8.98
CA TYR A 206 -7.92 -8.65 -7.72
C TYR A 206 -7.38 -10.08 -7.81
N ASP A 207 -7.52 -10.71 -8.98
CA ASP A 207 -6.86 -12.00 -9.26
C ASP A 207 -5.33 -11.85 -9.23
N ILE A 208 -4.81 -10.76 -9.82
CA ILE A 208 -3.38 -10.45 -9.83
C ILE A 208 -2.86 -10.20 -8.40
N VAL A 209 -3.58 -9.42 -7.58
CA VAL A 209 -3.20 -9.21 -6.18
C VAL A 209 -3.21 -10.52 -5.39
N ALA A 210 -4.22 -11.37 -5.61
CA ALA A 210 -4.29 -12.68 -4.97
C ALA A 210 -3.13 -13.60 -5.42
N ALA A 211 -2.80 -13.60 -6.71
CA ALA A 211 -1.65 -14.31 -7.27
C ALA A 211 -0.34 -13.84 -6.63
N ARG A 212 -0.10 -12.53 -6.61
CA ARG A 212 1.07 -11.92 -5.95
C ARG A 212 1.14 -12.31 -4.47
N ALA A 213 0.02 -12.30 -3.74
CA ALA A 213 -0.02 -12.69 -2.33
C ALA A 213 0.40 -14.16 -2.12
N ARG A 214 -0.03 -15.07 -2.99
CA ARG A 214 0.37 -16.49 -2.93
C ARG A 214 1.88 -16.64 -3.14
N VAL A 215 2.43 -15.91 -4.11
CA VAL A 215 3.87 -15.90 -4.38
C VAL A 215 4.64 -15.31 -3.21
N MET A 216 4.15 -14.22 -2.59
CA MET A 216 4.72 -13.68 -1.35
C MET A 216 4.79 -14.72 -0.24
N LEU A 217 3.71 -15.50 -0.06
CA LEU A 217 3.66 -16.53 0.97
C LEU A 217 4.59 -17.69 0.66
N ALA A 218 4.72 -18.07 -0.62
CA ALA A 218 5.69 -19.07 -1.04
C ALA A 218 7.13 -18.60 -0.77
N ASN A 219 7.47 -17.36 -1.18
CA ASN A 219 8.79 -16.77 -1.00
C ASN A 219 9.17 -16.60 0.48
N LEU A 220 8.21 -16.25 1.34
CA LEU A 220 8.42 -16.22 2.78
C LEU A 220 8.80 -17.60 3.32
N LYS A 221 8.13 -18.66 2.86
CA LYS A 221 8.38 -20.04 3.32
C LYS A 221 9.69 -20.60 2.79
N SER A 222 10.03 -20.35 1.53
CA SER A 222 11.21 -20.92 0.87
C SER A 222 12.50 -20.14 1.14
N HIS A 223 12.41 -18.80 1.15
CA HIS A 223 13.58 -17.92 1.22
C HIS A 223 13.64 -17.08 2.50
N GLY A 224 12.57 -17.05 3.30
CA GLY A 224 12.46 -16.11 4.41
C GLY A 224 12.26 -14.66 3.96
N TRP A 225 11.92 -14.42 2.69
CA TRP A 225 11.71 -13.08 2.17
C TRP A 225 10.37 -12.51 2.63
N SER A 226 10.43 -11.45 3.43
CA SER A 226 9.26 -10.77 3.99
C SER A 226 8.86 -9.55 3.17
N ASP A 227 8.78 -9.67 1.84
CA ASP A 227 8.58 -8.52 0.95
C ASP A 227 7.26 -7.78 1.20
N PHE A 228 6.22 -8.51 1.58
CA PHE A 228 4.94 -7.94 1.99
C PHE A 228 5.07 -6.97 3.19
N ALA A 229 6.12 -7.09 4.01
CA ALA A 229 6.33 -6.22 5.16
C ALA A 229 6.63 -4.78 4.77
N VAL A 230 7.16 -4.52 3.56
CA VAL A 230 7.35 -3.14 3.07
C VAL A 230 6.03 -2.38 2.96
N GLU A 231 4.90 -3.08 2.78
CA GLU A 231 3.56 -2.50 2.86
C GLU A 231 2.95 -2.71 4.25
N LYS A 232 2.99 -3.94 4.76
CA LYS A 232 2.14 -4.35 5.89
C LYS A 232 2.75 -4.06 7.26
N ASP A 233 4.03 -3.69 7.33
CA ASP A 233 4.69 -3.22 8.52
C ASP A 233 5.14 -1.76 8.32
N LYS A 234 4.42 -0.80 8.91
CA LYS A 234 4.72 0.63 8.72
C LYS A 234 6.15 0.97 9.15
N CYS A 235 6.67 0.32 10.18
CA CYS A 235 8.03 0.58 10.63
C CYS A 235 9.05 0.18 9.54
N GLU A 236 8.89 -1.01 8.96
CA GLU A 236 9.74 -1.49 7.86
C GLU A 236 9.55 -0.66 6.58
N MET A 237 8.33 -0.22 6.29
CA MET A 237 8.04 0.73 5.21
C MET A 237 8.87 2.01 5.37
N TYR A 238 8.85 2.65 6.55
CA TYR A 238 9.60 3.87 6.80
C TYR A 238 11.11 3.66 6.82
N HIS A 239 11.59 2.50 7.28
CA HIS A 239 13.00 2.13 7.10
C HIS A 239 13.37 2.06 5.63
N PHE A 240 12.56 1.43 4.78
CA PHE A 240 12.80 1.38 3.34
C PHE A 240 12.82 2.79 2.72
N ILE A 241 11.81 3.62 3.03
CA ILE A 241 11.72 5.00 2.52
C ILE A 241 12.99 5.79 2.93
N SER A 242 13.37 5.72 4.21
CA SER A 242 14.53 6.43 4.77
C SER A 242 15.86 5.95 4.21
N ASN A 243 16.07 4.63 4.17
CA ASN A 243 17.30 3.99 3.71
C ASN A 243 17.61 4.25 2.23
N ASN A 244 16.59 4.60 1.44
CA ASN A 244 16.71 4.94 0.03
C ASN A 244 16.63 6.46 -0.23
N GLY A 245 16.55 7.26 0.84
CA GLY A 245 16.64 8.72 0.78
C GLY A 245 15.38 9.40 0.27
N PHE A 246 14.21 8.78 0.36
CA PHE A 246 12.97 9.42 -0.08
C PHE A 246 12.46 10.42 0.98
N PRO A 247 11.90 11.57 0.56
CA PRO A 247 11.24 12.49 1.47
C PRO A 247 10.08 11.82 2.22
N HIS A 248 10.07 11.94 3.55
CA HIS A 248 9.05 11.37 4.44
C HIS A 248 8.88 12.23 5.70
N CYS A 249 7.74 12.17 6.40
CA CYS A 249 7.65 12.77 7.74
C CYS A 249 8.54 11.99 8.73
N ALA A 250 9.26 12.70 9.60
CA ALA A 250 10.27 12.09 10.46
C ALA A 250 9.68 11.08 11.44
N VAL A 251 10.28 9.90 11.54
CA VAL A 251 10.01 8.94 12.62
C VAL A 251 10.85 9.34 13.81
N LEU A 252 10.19 9.81 14.87
CA LEU A 252 10.84 10.33 16.07
C LEU A 252 11.30 9.21 17.00
N GLY A 253 10.56 8.10 17.04
CA GLY A 253 10.90 6.96 17.86
C GLY A 253 10.10 5.72 17.47
N GLU A 254 10.66 4.57 17.81
CA GLU A 254 10.14 3.26 17.47
C GLU A 254 10.40 2.28 18.62
N TRP A 255 9.39 1.49 18.99
CA TRP A 255 9.47 0.58 20.12
C TRP A 255 8.91 -0.79 19.76
N SER A 256 9.70 -1.82 20.08
CA SER A 256 9.27 -3.23 20.08
C SER A 256 8.83 -3.72 21.48
N ASN A 257 8.79 -2.81 22.45
CA ASN A 257 8.38 -3.10 23.82
C ASN A 257 7.38 -2.06 24.32
N LEU A 258 6.19 -2.52 24.70
CA LEU A 258 5.10 -1.66 25.15
C LEU A 258 5.44 -0.86 26.42
N GLY A 259 6.22 -1.43 27.34
CA GLY A 259 6.67 -0.75 28.55
C GLY A 259 7.66 0.37 28.27
N ALA A 260 8.57 0.17 27.31
CA ALA A 260 9.47 1.23 26.84
C ALA A 260 8.69 2.35 26.15
N PHE A 261 7.76 2.01 25.24
CA PHE A 261 6.87 2.99 24.62
C PHE A 261 6.10 3.81 25.66
N ALA A 262 5.54 3.16 26.69
CA ALA A 262 4.77 3.84 27.72
C ALA A 262 5.60 4.87 28.53
N ARG A 263 6.90 4.65 28.72
CA ARG A 263 7.79 5.58 29.44
C ARG A 263 8.41 6.64 28.53
N GLU A 264 9.01 6.20 27.43
CA GLU A 264 9.83 7.04 26.56
C GLU A 264 8.98 7.81 25.53
N GLY A 265 7.87 7.21 25.08
CA GLY A 265 6.96 7.83 24.13
C GLY A 265 6.32 9.11 24.67
N GLU A 266 6.04 9.18 25.99
CA GLU A 266 5.52 10.40 26.61
C GLU A 266 6.55 11.52 26.61
N MET A 267 7.79 11.20 26.99
CA MET A 267 8.89 12.15 26.98
C MET A 267 9.10 12.70 25.58
N LEU A 268 9.11 11.82 24.58
CA LEU A 268 9.29 12.18 23.19
C LEU A 268 8.14 13.02 22.63
N ARG A 269 6.88 12.66 22.97
CA ARG A 269 5.70 13.47 22.65
C ARG A 269 5.83 14.87 23.25
N ASN A 270 6.16 14.95 24.54
CA ASN A 270 6.24 16.22 25.25
C ASN A 270 7.38 17.11 24.72
N ALA A 271 8.45 16.51 24.16
CA ALA A 271 9.54 17.27 23.56
C ALA A 271 9.19 17.81 22.16
N ASN A 272 8.48 17.03 21.34
CA ASN A 272 8.37 17.31 19.90
C ASN A 272 6.95 17.66 19.40
N CYS A 273 5.90 17.35 20.15
CA CYS A 273 4.52 17.33 19.62
C CYS A 273 3.60 18.41 20.26
N LYS A 274 4.08 19.66 20.39
CA LYS A 274 3.38 20.70 21.18
C LYS A 274 2.36 21.56 20.43
N THR A 275 2.60 21.89 19.17
CA THR A 275 1.74 22.83 18.42
C THR A 275 1.71 22.49 16.94
N GLU A 276 2.87 22.35 16.30
CA GLU A 276 3.04 21.92 14.90
C GLU A 276 4.52 21.57 14.65
N PRO A 277 4.83 20.56 13.79
CA PRO A 277 3.89 19.59 13.25
C PRO A 277 3.30 18.73 14.39
N PHE A 278 2.01 18.43 14.28
CA PHE A 278 1.37 17.47 15.18
C PHE A 278 2.00 16.10 14.98
N CYS A 279 1.94 15.21 15.96
CA CYS A 279 2.50 13.86 15.81
C CYS A 279 1.40 12.79 15.73
N PHE A 280 1.78 11.63 15.22
CA PHE A 280 0.98 10.41 15.24
C PHE A 280 1.72 9.30 15.96
N ALA A 281 1.00 8.56 16.82
CA ALA A 281 1.43 7.22 17.18
C ALA A 281 0.78 6.22 16.22
N LYS A 282 1.57 5.31 15.65
CA LYS A 282 1.13 4.32 14.66
C LYS A 282 1.56 2.92 15.09
N MET A 283 0.62 1.98 15.15
CA MET A 283 0.92 0.55 15.28
C MET A 283 1.51 0.08 13.95
N CYS A 284 2.72 -0.48 14.00
CA CYS A 284 3.44 -0.79 12.76
C CYS A 284 2.91 -2.02 12.05
N HIS A 285 2.65 -3.09 12.81
CA HIS A 285 2.15 -4.37 12.31
C HIS A 285 0.66 -4.39 11.92
N ILE A 286 -0.04 -3.25 12.01
CA ILE A 286 -1.46 -3.12 11.67
C ILE A 286 -1.61 -2.01 10.65
N THR A 287 -2.02 -2.33 9.43
CA THR A 287 -2.16 -1.37 8.31
C THR A 287 -3.60 -1.17 7.85
N MET A 288 -4.56 -1.85 8.48
CA MET A 288 -5.97 -1.73 8.13
C MET A 288 -6.60 -0.52 8.79
N GLY A 289 -7.27 0.32 8.00
CA GLY A 289 -7.91 1.55 8.47
C GLY A 289 -8.97 1.32 9.54
N HIS A 290 -9.78 0.27 9.39
CA HIS A 290 -10.89 -0.03 10.32
C HIS A 290 -10.45 -0.40 11.74
N LEU A 291 -9.17 -0.73 11.96
CA LEU A 291 -8.62 -0.99 13.31
C LEU A 291 -8.11 0.27 14.00
N ASN A 292 -8.22 1.45 13.38
CA ASN A 292 -7.71 2.72 13.94
C ASN A 292 -6.26 2.60 14.43
N SER A 293 -5.42 1.99 13.59
CA SER A 293 -4.01 1.68 13.86
C SER A 293 -3.09 2.90 13.92
N ALA A 294 -3.63 4.10 13.70
CA ALA A 294 -2.96 5.37 13.87
C ALA A 294 -3.80 6.25 14.79
N THR A 295 -3.14 7.01 15.66
CA THR A 295 -3.80 7.93 16.55
C THR A 295 -3.02 9.23 16.67
N ARG A 296 -3.72 10.35 16.50
CA ARG A 296 -3.12 11.67 16.68
C ARG A 296 -2.70 11.89 18.13
N LEU A 297 -1.54 12.49 18.31
CA LEU A 297 -0.99 12.92 19.59
C LEU A 297 -1.17 14.43 19.74
N VAL A 298 -2.28 14.84 20.37
CA VAL A 298 -2.54 16.23 20.74
C VAL A 298 -2.24 16.48 22.22
N PRO A 299 -1.81 17.69 22.63
CA PRO A 299 -1.48 17.98 24.03
C PRO A 299 -2.61 17.66 25.02
N ALA A 300 -3.87 17.87 24.63
CA ALA A 300 -5.03 17.61 25.47
C ALA A 300 -5.27 16.10 25.74
N LYS A 301 -4.69 15.21 24.94
CA LYS A 301 -4.92 13.77 25.03
C LYS A 301 -4.01 13.15 26.10
N LYS A 302 -4.62 12.71 27.19
CA LYS A 302 -3.93 12.01 28.30
C LYS A 302 -3.12 10.83 27.76
N TRP A 303 -1.84 10.74 28.15
CA TRP A 303 -0.94 9.69 27.70
C TRP A 303 -1.44 8.28 28.06
N SER A 304 -2.10 8.13 29.21
CA SER A 304 -2.75 6.88 29.63
C SER A 304 -3.82 6.35 28.65
N LYS A 305 -4.44 7.24 27.84
CA LYS A 305 -5.34 6.82 26.76
C LYS A 305 -4.55 6.27 25.56
N ILE A 306 -3.39 6.87 25.26
CA ILE A 306 -2.49 6.40 24.18
C ILE A 306 -1.89 5.04 24.54
N THR A 307 -1.40 4.87 25.77
CA THR A 307 -0.86 3.58 26.19
C THR A 307 -1.92 2.49 26.19
N ARG A 308 -3.15 2.78 26.69
CA ARG A 308 -4.26 1.84 26.61
C ARG A 308 -4.62 1.46 25.17
N TRP A 309 -4.65 2.43 24.25
CA TRP A 309 -4.84 2.19 22.82
C TRP A 309 -3.76 1.24 22.28
N ALA A 310 -2.49 1.52 22.56
CA ALA A 310 -1.39 0.66 22.12
C ALA A 310 -1.46 -0.74 22.74
N THR A 311 -1.79 -0.86 24.04
CA THR A 311 -2.00 -2.15 24.72
C THR A 311 -3.11 -2.95 24.06
N HIS A 312 -4.25 -2.33 23.76
CA HIS A 312 -5.39 -3.01 23.14
C HIS A 312 -5.06 -3.56 21.75
N LEU A 313 -4.25 -2.83 20.99
CA LEU A 313 -3.85 -3.22 19.63
C LEU A 313 -2.58 -4.07 19.59
N TRP A 314 -1.82 -4.18 20.68
CA TRP A 314 -0.47 -4.75 20.65
C TRP A 314 -0.44 -6.19 20.13
N ASP A 315 -1.34 -7.04 20.60
CA ASP A 315 -1.39 -8.45 20.21
C ASP A 315 -2.42 -8.72 19.10
N GLN A 316 -3.06 -7.68 18.56
CA GLN A 316 -4.05 -7.87 17.50
C GLN A 316 -3.36 -8.24 16.20
N LYS A 317 -3.91 -9.25 15.54
CA LYS A 317 -3.50 -9.62 14.19
C LYS A 317 -4.45 -8.99 13.19
N PRO A 318 -3.95 -8.34 12.13
CA PRO A 318 -4.81 -7.84 11.09
C PRO A 318 -5.48 -9.02 10.38
N ILE A 319 -6.81 -9.01 10.35
CA ILE A 319 -7.65 -9.95 9.61
C ILE A 319 -8.38 -9.20 8.51
N ASP A 320 -8.11 -9.57 7.28
CA ASP A 320 -8.71 -9.05 6.06
C ASP A 320 -9.90 -9.93 5.67
N TRP A 321 -11.06 -9.53 6.17
CA TRP A 321 -12.27 -10.32 6.06
C TRP A 321 -13.15 -9.95 4.86
N ASP A 322 -12.75 -8.92 4.11
CA ASP A 322 -13.54 -8.26 3.08
C ASP A 322 -12.97 -8.48 1.68
N ARG A 323 -11.67 -8.74 1.54
CA ARG A 323 -11.01 -8.89 0.24
C ARG A 323 -10.73 -10.36 -0.08
N THR A 324 -10.74 -10.69 -1.36
CA THR A 324 -10.63 -12.10 -1.83
C THR A 324 -9.26 -12.72 -1.58
N TRP A 325 -8.22 -11.89 -1.51
CA TRP A 325 -6.87 -12.29 -1.13
C TRP A 325 -6.62 -12.25 0.39
N GLY A 326 -7.62 -11.85 1.17
CA GLY A 326 -7.52 -11.66 2.61
C GLY A 326 -6.89 -12.85 3.34
N PRO A 327 -7.37 -14.10 3.15
CA PRO A 327 -6.79 -15.26 3.83
C PRO A 327 -5.29 -15.47 3.58
N THR A 328 -4.80 -15.11 2.39
CA THR A 328 -3.37 -15.22 2.06
C THR A 328 -2.57 -14.11 2.72
N PHE A 329 -3.09 -12.89 2.71
CA PHE A 329 -2.47 -11.78 3.44
C PHE A 329 -2.53 -11.96 4.96
N ASP A 330 -3.59 -12.53 5.52
CA ASP A 330 -3.68 -12.86 6.95
C ASP A 330 -2.57 -13.82 7.36
N ALA A 331 -2.29 -14.83 6.53
CA ALA A 331 -1.17 -15.75 6.76
C ALA A 331 0.17 -14.99 6.77
N LEU A 332 0.39 -14.07 5.83
CA LEU A 332 1.59 -13.23 5.77
C LEU A 332 1.70 -12.31 7.00
N THR A 333 0.67 -11.51 7.25
CA THR A 333 0.66 -10.50 8.31
C THR A 333 0.68 -11.11 9.71
N SER A 334 0.21 -12.35 9.87
CA SER A 334 0.31 -13.08 11.15
C SER A 334 1.77 -13.20 11.65
N THR A 335 2.74 -13.20 10.73
CA THR A 335 4.18 -13.30 11.04
C THR A 335 4.80 -11.99 11.52
N LEU A 336 4.10 -10.86 11.38
CA LEU A 336 4.60 -9.55 11.81
C LEU A 336 4.65 -9.46 13.33
N LYS A 337 5.71 -8.79 13.82
CA LYS A 337 5.95 -8.58 15.24
C LYS A 337 5.31 -7.27 15.69
N PRO A 338 4.65 -7.24 16.85
CA PRO A 338 4.12 -6.01 17.42
C PRO A 338 5.18 -4.94 17.64
N ARG A 339 4.94 -3.75 17.09
CA ARG A 339 5.73 -2.53 17.27
C ARG A 339 4.84 -1.30 17.16
N VAL A 340 5.32 -0.20 17.72
CA VAL A 340 4.70 1.13 17.63
C VAL A 340 5.77 2.15 17.28
N MET A 341 5.39 3.16 16.49
CA MET A 341 6.25 4.30 16.20
C MET A 341 5.53 5.61 16.51
N ILE A 342 6.30 6.65 16.81
CA ILE A 342 5.82 8.04 16.82
C ILE A 342 6.44 8.75 15.63
N GLN A 343 5.60 9.41 14.85
CA GLN A 343 5.96 10.11 13.64
C GLN A 343 5.49 11.57 13.71
N GLU A 344 6.29 12.48 13.17
CA GLU A 344 5.81 13.83 12.84
C GLU A 344 4.69 13.77 11.80
N GLY A 345 3.78 14.72 11.87
CA GLY A 345 2.80 15.02 10.82
C GLY A 345 3.46 15.80 9.70
N PHE A 346 2.75 15.90 8.58
CA PHE A 346 3.20 16.69 7.45
C PHE A 346 3.37 18.17 7.84
N LYS A 347 4.51 18.77 7.49
CA LYS A 347 4.82 20.16 7.84
C LYS A 347 3.89 21.11 7.07
N GLY A 348 3.32 22.07 7.78
CA GLY A 348 2.33 22.99 7.22
C GLY A 348 0.91 22.40 7.16
N GLY A 349 0.70 21.15 7.58
CA GLY A 349 -0.65 20.65 7.79
C GLY A 349 -1.18 21.12 9.15
N ARG A 350 -2.29 21.86 9.20
CA ARG A 350 -3.11 21.86 10.44
C ARG A 350 -3.99 20.63 10.36
N GLY A 351 -3.66 19.61 11.15
CA GLY A 351 -4.66 18.60 11.45
C GLY A 351 -5.79 19.31 12.19
N GLY A 352 -6.96 19.45 11.59
CA GLY A 352 -8.16 19.76 12.35
C GLY A 352 -8.44 18.59 13.29
N ASP A 353 -8.67 18.85 14.58
CA ASP A 353 -9.25 17.80 15.46
C ASP A 353 -10.70 17.47 15.06
N ASP A 354 -11.31 18.34 14.25
CA ASP A 354 -12.64 18.23 13.69
C ASP A 354 -12.67 17.63 12.28
N GLY A 355 -11.52 17.45 11.62
CA GLY A 355 -11.45 17.01 10.22
C GLY A 355 -11.90 18.06 9.21
N PHE A 356 -12.13 19.32 9.63
CA PHE A 356 -12.73 20.37 8.79
C PHE A 356 -11.81 21.59 8.57
N SER A 357 -10.55 21.56 9.03
CA SER A 357 -9.64 22.70 8.86
C SER A 357 -9.12 22.84 7.42
N VAL A 358 -9.06 24.08 6.92
CA VAL A 358 -8.65 24.50 5.55
C VAL A 358 -7.18 24.22 5.19
N ASP A 359 -6.42 23.56 6.05
CA ASP A 359 -4.94 23.46 5.95
C ASP A 359 -4.47 21.99 6.03
N VAL A 360 -5.28 21.04 5.57
CA VAL A 360 -4.93 19.61 5.52
C VAL A 360 -4.15 19.32 4.23
N PRO A 361 -3.03 18.56 4.27
CA PRO A 361 -2.33 18.17 3.05
C PRO A 361 -3.24 17.34 2.14
N VAL A 362 -3.07 17.53 0.84
CA VAL A 362 -3.71 16.69 -0.16
C VAL A 362 -2.94 15.37 -0.27
N GLU A 363 -3.66 14.25 -0.20
CA GLU A 363 -3.07 12.92 -0.38
C GLU A 363 -3.35 12.41 -1.80
N LEU A 364 -2.27 12.15 -2.53
CA LEU A 364 -2.27 11.62 -3.88
C LEU A 364 -1.83 10.16 -3.85
N LYS A 365 -2.72 9.26 -4.24
CA LYS A 365 -2.45 7.82 -4.34
C LYS A 365 -2.04 7.47 -5.76
N VAL A 366 -0.74 7.46 -6.02
CA VAL A 366 -0.16 7.26 -7.34
C VAL A 366 0.02 5.79 -7.63
N GLU A 367 -0.62 5.27 -8.66
CA GLU A 367 -0.41 3.90 -9.13
C GLU A 367 0.73 3.85 -10.15
N VAL A 368 1.75 3.05 -9.87
CA VAL A 368 2.91 2.82 -10.74
C VAL A 368 2.90 1.39 -11.22
N VAL A 369 3.02 1.18 -12.53
CA VAL A 369 3.08 -0.14 -13.15
C VAL A 369 4.25 -0.20 -14.13
N TRP A 370 5.08 -1.22 -14.02
CA TRP A 370 6.33 -1.39 -14.78
C TRP A 370 7.18 -0.11 -14.81
N GLY A 371 7.30 0.55 -13.66
CA GLY A 371 8.09 1.77 -13.50
C GLY A 371 7.48 3.05 -14.06
N ARG A 372 6.24 3.01 -14.56
CA ARG A 372 5.51 4.17 -15.07
C ARG A 372 4.35 4.52 -14.14
N ALA A 373 4.31 5.74 -13.62
CA ALA A 373 3.09 6.25 -12.96
C ALA A 373 1.94 6.33 -13.98
N TYR A 374 0.85 5.64 -13.71
CA TYR A 374 -0.30 5.55 -14.63
C TYR A 374 -1.37 6.58 -14.29
N LEU A 375 -1.74 6.71 -13.02
CA LEU A 375 -2.74 7.67 -12.53
C LEU A 375 -2.46 8.06 -11.07
N ALA A 376 -3.10 9.13 -10.59
CA ALA A 376 -3.19 9.48 -9.17
C ALA A 376 -4.65 9.62 -8.77
N TYR A 377 -5.03 9.00 -7.66
CA TYR A 377 -6.34 9.18 -7.04
C TYR A 377 -6.21 10.13 -5.85
N VAL A 378 -6.98 11.22 -5.85
CA VAL A 378 -6.94 12.22 -4.77
C VAL A 378 -7.90 11.79 -3.65
N THR A 379 -7.45 11.63 -2.41
CA THR A 379 -8.31 11.12 -1.31
C THR A 379 -8.59 12.06 -0.16
N MET A 380 -7.72 13.02 0.06
CA MET A 380 -7.92 14.06 1.07
C MET A 380 -7.67 15.38 0.36
N GLY A 381 -8.59 16.33 0.52
CA GLY A 381 -8.67 17.55 -0.27
C GLY A 381 -9.20 18.70 0.56
N GLN A 382 -8.86 19.91 0.12
CA GLN A 382 -9.21 21.18 0.75
C GLN A 382 -10.70 21.26 1.11
N PHE A 383 -11.00 21.84 2.27
CA PHE A 383 -12.36 22.07 2.72
C PHE A 383 -13.15 22.85 1.65
N GLY A 384 -14.34 22.35 1.29
CA GLY A 384 -15.20 22.97 0.28
C GLY A 384 -15.06 22.39 -1.13
N CYS A 385 -14.18 21.41 -1.33
CA CYS A 385 -14.11 20.68 -2.60
C CYS A 385 -15.23 19.64 -2.70
N PRO A 386 -15.89 19.51 -3.87
CA PRO A 386 -16.93 18.50 -4.04
C PRO A 386 -16.39 17.10 -3.70
N GLU A 387 -17.16 16.34 -2.92
CA GLU A 387 -16.89 14.93 -2.67
C GLU A 387 -16.83 14.22 -4.03
N GLY A 388 -15.67 13.66 -4.37
CA GLY A 388 -15.44 13.25 -5.75
C GLY A 388 -14.15 12.52 -6.03
N ASN A 389 -13.17 12.62 -5.12
CA ASN A 389 -11.88 11.92 -5.19
C ASN A 389 -11.35 11.76 -6.63
N PRO A 390 -11.04 12.88 -7.32
CA PRO A 390 -10.75 12.84 -8.74
C PRO A 390 -9.53 11.96 -9.06
N ILE A 391 -9.52 11.43 -10.27
CA ILE A 391 -8.39 10.74 -10.88
C ILE A 391 -7.65 11.73 -11.78
N LEU A 392 -6.37 11.90 -11.51
CA LEU A 392 -5.45 12.69 -12.32
C LEU A 392 -4.67 11.75 -13.23
N LEU A 393 -4.65 12.06 -14.51
CA LEU A 393 -3.87 11.35 -15.51
C LEU A 393 -2.65 12.16 -15.93
N ARG A 394 -1.67 11.49 -16.54
CA ARG A 394 -0.41 12.14 -16.93
C ARG A 394 -0.51 13.10 -18.09
N ASP A 395 -1.54 12.95 -18.91
CA ASP A 395 -1.83 13.92 -19.97
C ASP A 395 -2.45 15.22 -19.43
N GLY A 396 -2.56 15.34 -18.10
CA GLY A 396 -3.11 16.50 -17.43
C GLY A 396 -4.64 16.48 -17.34
N SER A 397 -5.29 15.42 -17.84
CA SER A 397 -6.73 15.25 -17.67
C SER A 397 -7.07 14.89 -16.22
N LEU A 398 -8.25 15.35 -15.80
CA LEU A 398 -8.84 15.13 -14.49
C LEU A 398 -10.20 14.49 -14.71
N GLN A 399 -10.48 13.41 -13.99
CA GLN A 399 -11.71 12.63 -14.18
C GLN A 399 -12.35 12.38 -12.83
N ASN A 400 -13.61 12.75 -12.68
CA ASN A 400 -14.42 12.32 -11.54
C ASN A 400 -15.43 11.30 -12.05
N TYR A 401 -15.11 10.02 -11.85
CA TYR A 401 -15.93 8.93 -12.35
C TYR A 401 -17.19 8.67 -11.50
N PHE A 402 -17.36 9.39 -10.39
CA PHE A 402 -18.47 9.23 -9.46
C PHE A 402 -19.44 10.42 -9.45
N MET A 403 -19.16 11.49 -10.23
CA MET A 403 -20.05 12.64 -10.36
C MET A 403 -20.48 12.88 -11.82
N LYS A 404 -21.66 13.50 -12.02
CA LYS A 404 -22.32 13.62 -13.34
C LYS A 404 -21.51 14.42 -14.37
N ASN A 405 -20.46 15.13 -13.92
CA ASN A 405 -19.71 16.05 -14.74
C ASN A 405 -18.29 15.53 -14.93
N ASN A 406 -17.90 15.34 -16.20
CA ASN A 406 -16.48 15.36 -16.56
C ASN A 406 -15.95 16.73 -16.18
N PHE A 407 -15.03 16.79 -15.23
CA PHE A 407 -14.38 18.04 -14.87
C PHE A 407 -13.30 18.32 -15.88
N GLU A 408 -13.44 19.42 -16.62
CA GLU A 408 -12.32 19.95 -17.37
C GLU A 408 -11.36 20.64 -16.40
N ARG A 409 -10.05 20.43 -16.58
CA ARG A 409 -8.98 21.07 -15.79
C ARG A 409 -9.14 22.60 -15.70
N GLU A 410 -9.75 23.21 -16.69
CA GLU A 410 -10.01 24.65 -16.76
C GLU A 410 -11.09 25.10 -15.77
N THR A 411 -12.09 24.23 -15.54
CA THR A 411 -13.23 24.48 -14.65
C THR A 411 -13.03 23.99 -13.23
N GLU A 412 -12.10 23.06 -13.01
CA GLU A 412 -11.84 22.51 -11.69
C GLU A 412 -10.94 23.44 -10.88
N THR A 413 -11.51 24.09 -9.86
CA THR A 413 -10.80 25.07 -9.04
C THR A 413 -10.04 24.43 -7.88
N CYS A 414 -10.52 23.30 -7.38
CA CYS A 414 -10.05 22.70 -6.13
C CYS A 414 -8.70 22.00 -6.23
N HIS A 415 -8.45 21.34 -7.35
CA HIS A 415 -7.23 20.56 -7.55
C HIS A 415 -6.32 21.18 -8.61
N LYS A 416 -6.66 22.37 -9.12
CA LYS A 416 -5.89 23.08 -10.15
C LYS A 416 -4.46 23.34 -9.72
N PHE A 417 -4.28 23.73 -8.46
CA PHE A 417 -2.98 24.05 -7.87
C PHE A 417 -1.98 22.89 -8.01
N LEU A 418 -2.44 21.63 -8.02
CA LEU A 418 -1.58 20.46 -8.20
C LEU A 418 -0.77 20.53 -9.50
N PHE A 419 -1.38 21.08 -10.54
CA PHE A 419 -0.72 21.27 -11.83
C PHE A 419 -0.07 22.65 -11.94
N ASP A 420 -0.78 23.70 -11.55
CA ASP A 420 -0.35 25.08 -11.76
C ASP A 420 0.88 25.45 -10.90
N GLU A 421 1.00 24.84 -9.71
CA GLU A 421 2.18 24.99 -8.86
C GLU A 421 3.28 23.95 -9.16
N GLY A 422 3.03 22.98 -10.05
CA GLY A 422 4.01 21.96 -10.44
C GLY A 422 4.14 20.77 -9.47
N HIS A 423 3.19 20.53 -8.57
CA HIS A 423 3.21 19.37 -7.66
C HIS A 423 3.22 18.04 -8.41
N MET A 424 2.45 17.92 -9.49
CA MET A 424 2.31 16.64 -10.21
C MET A 424 3.62 16.13 -10.80
N ASP A 425 4.52 17.00 -11.28
CA ASP A 425 5.82 16.59 -11.80
C ASP A 425 6.68 15.93 -10.71
N VAL A 426 6.67 16.50 -9.51
CA VAL A 426 7.34 15.93 -8.33
C VAL A 426 6.72 14.61 -7.93
N VAL A 427 5.38 14.56 -7.84
CA VAL A 427 4.61 13.38 -7.41
C VAL A 427 4.85 12.20 -8.35
N TRP A 428 4.75 12.42 -9.67
CA TRP A 428 5.02 11.38 -10.67
C TRP A 428 6.44 10.84 -10.57
N HIS A 429 7.40 11.75 -10.55
CA HIS A 429 8.81 11.38 -10.50
C HIS A 429 9.15 10.63 -9.20
N MET A 430 8.63 11.09 -8.06
CA MET A 430 8.85 10.47 -6.75
C MET A 430 8.28 9.05 -6.71
N ALA A 431 7.06 8.84 -7.21
CA ALA A 431 6.42 7.53 -7.23
C ALA A 431 7.18 6.53 -8.14
N GLU A 432 7.58 6.95 -9.34
CA GLU A 432 8.37 6.10 -10.26
C GLU A 432 9.76 5.78 -9.71
N SER A 433 10.38 6.75 -9.06
CA SER A 433 11.65 6.58 -8.38
C SER A 433 11.54 5.58 -7.23
N PHE A 434 10.46 5.66 -6.45
CA PHE A 434 10.15 4.69 -5.40
C PHE A 434 9.97 3.28 -5.97
N ALA A 435 9.20 3.16 -7.06
CA ALA A 435 9.01 1.90 -7.76
C ALA A 435 10.34 1.30 -8.24
N ARG A 436 11.24 2.14 -8.76
CA ARG A 436 12.58 1.73 -9.22
C ARG A 436 13.46 1.24 -8.08
N ALA A 437 13.43 1.92 -6.93
CA ALA A 437 14.28 1.57 -5.78
C ALA A 437 14.02 0.15 -5.27
N GLY A 438 12.75 -0.30 -5.28
CA GLY A 438 12.38 -1.65 -4.87
C GLY A 438 12.20 -2.66 -6.01
N GLY A 439 12.37 -2.25 -7.27
CA GLY A 439 12.15 -3.10 -8.44
C GLY A 439 10.71 -3.63 -8.53
N PHE A 440 9.72 -2.80 -8.21
CA PHE A 440 8.31 -3.20 -8.19
C PHE A 440 7.74 -3.34 -9.61
N ASP A 441 7.02 -4.43 -9.91
CA ASP A 441 6.18 -4.59 -11.11
C ASP A 441 4.94 -3.70 -11.05
N SER A 442 4.33 -3.54 -9.88
CA SER A 442 3.24 -2.59 -9.62
C SER A 442 3.18 -2.19 -8.15
N ILE A 443 3.00 -0.90 -7.87
CA ILE A 443 2.91 -0.34 -6.52
C ILE A 443 2.12 0.97 -6.51
N ARG A 444 1.34 1.17 -5.45
CA ARG A 444 0.77 2.47 -5.10
C ARG A 444 1.68 3.23 -4.15
N VAL A 445 1.89 4.51 -4.40
CA VAL A 445 2.65 5.42 -3.53
C VAL A 445 1.74 6.58 -3.12
N ASP A 446 1.52 6.73 -1.82
CA ASP A 446 0.65 7.76 -1.24
C ASP A 446 1.52 8.96 -0.85
N ILE A 447 1.33 10.08 -1.53
CA ILE A 447 2.18 11.27 -1.42
C ILE A 447 1.36 12.44 -0.89
N PHE A 448 1.86 13.10 0.15
CA PHE A 448 1.30 14.36 0.64
C PHE A 448 1.88 15.55 -0.09
N VAL A 449 1.02 16.47 -0.49
CA VAL A 449 1.35 17.79 -1.04
C VAL A 449 0.48 18.86 -0.38
N LYS A 450 0.81 20.14 -0.57
CA LYS A 450 0.06 21.26 0.00
C LYS A 450 -0.04 22.42 -0.99
N GLU A 451 -1.23 23.00 -1.10
CA GLU A 451 -1.48 24.22 -1.88
C GLU A 451 -0.70 25.42 -1.33
N GLY A 452 -0.20 26.27 -2.24
CA GLY A 452 0.59 27.45 -1.90
C GLY A 452 1.96 27.11 -1.31
N SER A 453 2.36 25.84 -1.37
CA SER A 453 3.65 25.38 -0.86
C SER A 453 4.59 24.99 -2.00
N ASP A 454 5.88 24.99 -1.70
CA ASP A 454 6.90 24.52 -2.63
C ASP A 454 6.70 23.02 -2.92
N PRO A 455 6.50 22.58 -4.18
CA PRO A 455 6.34 21.17 -4.55
C PRO A 455 7.38 20.21 -3.98
N ARG A 456 8.59 20.71 -3.69
CA ARG A 456 9.70 19.94 -3.12
C ARG A 456 9.47 19.49 -1.69
N ILE A 457 8.47 20.03 -1.00
CA ILE A 457 8.10 19.56 0.34
C ILE A 457 7.22 18.31 0.30
N ALA A 458 6.87 17.80 -0.88
CA ALA A 458 6.12 16.56 -1.03
C ALA A 458 6.82 15.41 -0.29
N VAL A 459 6.04 14.55 0.35
CA VAL A 459 6.57 13.41 1.09
C VAL A 459 5.75 12.15 0.86
N ILE A 460 6.42 11.00 0.88
CA ILE A 460 5.77 9.70 0.89
C ILE A 460 5.19 9.44 2.29
N ASN A 461 3.88 9.18 2.36
CA ASN A 461 3.16 8.83 3.58
C ASN A 461 3.02 7.31 3.74
N GLU A 462 2.52 6.64 2.70
CA GLU A 462 2.24 5.20 2.71
C GLU A 462 2.49 4.61 1.31
N ILE A 463 2.56 3.28 1.23
CA ILE A 463 2.60 2.56 -0.04
C ILE A 463 1.64 1.37 0.03
N SER A 464 1.28 0.80 -1.12
CA SER A 464 0.49 -0.43 -1.18
C SER A 464 0.88 -1.34 -2.34
N LEU A 465 1.13 -2.61 -2.05
CA LEU A 465 1.29 -3.70 -3.02
C LEU A 465 -0.03 -4.43 -3.30
N SER A 466 -1.08 -4.08 -2.55
CA SER A 466 -2.42 -4.68 -2.59
C SER A 466 -3.50 -3.59 -2.55
N SER A 467 -3.30 -2.55 -3.35
CA SER A 467 -4.19 -1.38 -3.36
C SER A 467 -5.64 -1.76 -3.66
N GLY A 468 -6.56 -1.06 -3.04
CA GLY A 468 -8.00 -1.14 -3.30
C GLY A 468 -8.62 0.24 -3.51
N ALA A 469 -7.88 1.24 -3.98
CA ALA A 469 -8.45 2.58 -4.16
C ALA A 469 -9.44 2.64 -5.34
N GLY A 470 -10.39 3.57 -5.31
CA GLY A 470 -11.51 3.61 -6.25
C GLY A 470 -11.15 4.09 -7.66
N TYR A 471 -10.38 3.31 -8.43
CA TYR A 471 -9.94 3.67 -9.79
C TYR A 471 -11.03 3.63 -10.88
N ALA A 472 -12.28 3.35 -10.51
CA ALA A 472 -13.43 3.25 -11.41
C ALA A 472 -13.10 2.44 -12.69
N TRP A 473 -13.24 3.05 -13.87
CA TRP A 473 -13.01 2.41 -15.17
C TRP A 473 -11.56 2.02 -15.44
N HIS A 474 -10.60 2.63 -14.75
CA HIS A 474 -9.18 2.29 -14.92
C HIS A 474 -8.79 0.94 -14.31
N TRP A 475 -9.62 0.33 -13.46
CA TRP A 475 -9.34 -0.97 -12.85
C TRP A 475 -9.04 -2.07 -13.88
N GLU A 476 -9.87 -2.17 -14.92
CA GLU A 476 -9.69 -3.16 -16.01
C GLU A 476 -8.38 -2.93 -16.76
N TYR A 477 -8.09 -1.67 -17.06
CA TYR A 477 -6.97 -1.32 -17.91
C TYR A 477 -5.64 -1.38 -17.17
N PHE A 478 -5.63 -1.00 -15.89
CA PHE A 478 -4.45 -1.15 -15.06
C PHE A 478 -4.05 -2.61 -14.91
N SER A 479 -5.02 -3.52 -14.69
CA SER A 479 -4.72 -4.96 -14.63
C SER A 479 -4.19 -5.50 -15.96
N LYS A 480 -4.71 -5.03 -17.10
CA LYS A 480 -4.16 -5.37 -18.43
C LYS A 480 -2.72 -4.90 -18.60
N LEU A 481 -2.39 -3.65 -18.26
CA LEU A 481 -1.02 -3.13 -18.35
C LEU A 481 -0.06 -3.93 -17.45
N TRP A 482 -0.52 -4.31 -16.27
CA TRP A 482 0.26 -5.10 -15.34
C TRP A 482 0.57 -6.50 -15.90
N VAL A 483 -0.44 -7.23 -16.40
CA VAL A 483 -0.25 -8.54 -17.05
C VAL A 483 0.61 -8.43 -18.30
N GLU A 484 0.47 -7.35 -19.08
CA GLU A 484 1.19 -7.17 -20.32
C GLU A 484 2.71 -7.13 -20.12
N GLY A 485 3.21 -6.48 -19.07
CA GLY A 485 4.65 -6.48 -18.83
C GLY A 485 5.21 -7.87 -18.48
N TYR A 486 4.43 -8.75 -17.83
CA TYR A 486 4.80 -10.15 -17.67
C TYR A 486 4.82 -10.89 -19.01
N ALA A 487 3.80 -10.66 -19.86
CA ALA A 487 3.74 -11.26 -21.19
C ALA A 487 4.95 -10.89 -22.06
N VAL A 488 5.34 -9.60 -22.05
CA VAL A 488 6.52 -9.10 -22.78
C VAL A 488 7.81 -9.75 -22.27
N ARG A 489 8.01 -9.84 -20.95
CA ARG A 489 9.20 -10.47 -20.38
C ARG A 489 9.27 -11.97 -20.66
N ASN A 490 8.12 -12.66 -20.64
CA ASN A 490 8.04 -14.06 -21.06
C ASN A 490 8.42 -14.24 -22.53
N GLU A 491 7.97 -13.34 -23.40
CA GLU A 491 8.35 -13.35 -24.81
C GLU A 491 9.85 -13.11 -25.01
N MET A 492 10.46 -12.18 -24.25
CA MET A 492 11.92 -12.01 -24.26
C MET A 492 12.66 -13.30 -23.93
N ARG A 493 12.21 -14.04 -22.91
CA ARG A 493 12.82 -15.32 -22.53
C ARG A 493 12.70 -16.38 -23.62
N ARG A 494 11.54 -16.46 -24.29
CA ARG A 494 11.36 -17.35 -25.46
C ARG A 494 12.33 -17.02 -26.59
N GLN A 495 12.69 -15.74 -26.74
CA GLN A 495 13.70 -15.27 -27.69
C GLN A 495 15.15 -15.44 -27.20
N GLY A 496 15.38 -16.14 -26.08
CA GLY A 496 16.71 -16.33 -25.50
C GLY A 496 17.30 -15.07 -24.86
N LYS A 497 16.48 -14.04 -24.61
CA LYS A 497 16.91 -12.81 -23.92
C LYS A 497 16.58 -12.91 -22.45
N THR A 498 17.50 -12.47 -21.59
CA THR A 498 17.27 -12.38 -20.15
C THR A 498 16.74 -10.99 -19.79
N PRO A 499 15.50 -10.85 -19.31
CA PRO A 499 15.00 -9.57 -18.82
C PRO A 499 15.83 -9.06 -17.63
N PRO A 500 16.01 -7.75 -17.46
CA PRO A 500 16.77 -7.20 -16.32
C PRO A 500 16.13 -7.58 -14.99
N ILE A 501 16.96 -8.05 -14.05
CA ILE A 501 16.58 -8.35 -12.67
C ILE A 501 17.40 -7.46 -11.75
N LEU A 502 16.77 -6.94 -10.70
CA LEU A 502 17.46 -6.18 -9.68
C LEU A 502 18.44 -7.10 -8.96
N ASN A 503 19.73 -6.75 -8.98
CA ASN A 503 20.77 -7.55 -8.35
C ASN A 503 20.72 -7.42 -6.82
N THR A 504 19.89 -8.25 -6.18
CA THR A 504 19.73 -8.32 -4.73
C THR A 504 19.31 -9.73 -4.31
N ASP A 505 19.81 -10.19 -3.18
CA ASP A 505 19.40 -11.41 -2.48
C ASP A 505 18.49 -11.11 -1.27
N LYS A 506 18.28 -9.82 -1.00
CA LYS A 506 17.50 -9.32 0.14
C LYS A 506 16.04 -9.21 -0.21
N SER A 507 15.20 -9.32 0.81
CA SER A 507 13.83 -8.83 0.73
C SER A 507 13.81 -7.31 0.44
N ILE A 508 12.81 -6.86 -0.31
CA ILE A 508 12.52 -5.47 -0.66
C ILE A 508 12.58 -4.58 0.58
N ALA A 509 11.95 -4.97 1.68
CA ALA A 509 11.94 -4.21 2.93
C ALA A 509 13.34 -3.92 3.51
N LYS A 510 14.36 -4.68 3.08
CA LYS A 510 15.75 -4.58 3.51
C LYS A 510 16.70 -4.00 2.46
N ILE A 511 16.19 -3.61 1.28
CA ILE A 511 16.98 -2.92 0.27
C ILE A 511 17.35 -1.52 0.78
N SER A 512 18.64 -1.20 0.65
CA SER A 512 19.19 0.11 0.97
C SER A 512 20.22 0.46 -0.09
N HIS A 513 19.89 1.46 -0.89
CA HIS A 513 20.83 2.09 -1.83
C HIS A 513 21.61 3.25 -1.19
N GLY A 514 21.32 3.55 0.07
CA GLY A 514 21.91 4.64 0.86
C GLY A 514 21.04 5.91 0.88
N HIS A 515 21.15 6.70 1.96
CA HIS A 515 20.33 7.89 2.20
C HIS A 515 20.44 8.98 1.11
N GLY A 516 21.50 8.99 0.31
CA GLY A 516 21.66 9.92 -0.81
C GLY A 516 21.16 9.37 -2.16
N TYR A 517 20.59 8.17 -2.21
CA TYR A 517 20.26 7.50 -3.46
C TYR A 517 19.23 8.25 -4.28
N TYR A 518 18.07 8.56 -3.70
CA TYR A 518 17.04 9.34 -4.40
C TYR A 518 17.59 10.70 -4.89
N ALA A 519 18.33 11.43 -4.04
CA ALA A 519 18.92 12.72 -4.39
C ALA A 519 19.93 12.62 -5.55
N SER A 520 20.84 11.65 -5.50
CA SER A 520 21.97 11.59 -6.44
C SER A 520 21.68 10.79 -7.72
N LYS A 521 20.80 9.78 -7.65
CA LYS A 521 20.60 8.82 -8.74
C LYS A 521 19.27 8.93 -9.44
N LEU A 522 18.22 9.33 -8.72
CA LEU A 522 16.86 9.30 -9.27
C LEU A 522 16.38 10.70 -9.62
N SER A 523 16.48 11.64 -8.68
CA SER A 523 16.20 13.05 -8.96
C SER A 523 17.30 13.74 -9.78
N HIS A 524 18.43 13.08 -10.02
CA HIS A 524 19.59 13.65 -10.73
C HIS A 524 20.05 15.00 -10.16
N CYS A 525 19.96 15.17 -8.84
CA CYS A 525 20.20 16.45 -8.20
C CYS A 525 19.39 17.60 -8.80
N ASN A 526 18.20 17.30 -9.32
CA ASN A 526 17.29 18.32 -9.78
C ASN A 526 16.79 19.10 -8.55
N SER A 527 17.28 20.32 -8.39
CA SER A 527 16.92 21.20 -7.28
C SER A 527 15.43 21.55 -7.25
N THR A 528 14.66 21.23 -8.29
CA THR A 528 13.19 21.35 -8.31
C THR A 528 12.47 20.12 -7.74
N LEU A 529 13.16 19.00 -7.54
CA LEU A 529 12.58 17.71 -7.08
C LEU A 529 13.06 17.29 -5.68
N ILE A 530 14.16 17.87 -5.19
CA ILE A 530 14.69 17.57 -3.87
C ILE A 530 14.66 18.78 -2.97
N SER A 531 14.35 18.55 -1.68
CA SER A 531 14.40 19.60 -0.68
C SER A 531 15.78 20.27 -0.66
N PRO A 532 15.87 21.57 -0.33
CA PRO A 532 17.15 22.27 -0.24
C PRO A 532 18.16 21.55 0.66
N ALA A 533 17.70 20.99 1.79
CA ALA A 533 18.56 20.25 2.72
C ALA A 533 19.20 19.02 2.05
N MET A 534 18.41 18.23 1.32
CA MET A 534 18.92 17.05 0.60
C MET A 534 19.85 17.43 -0.55
N TYR A 535 19.53 18.50 -1.28
CA TYR A 535 20.40 19.03 -2.33
C TYR A 535 21.77 19.40 -1.78
N TRP A 536 21.81 20.20 -0.72
CA TRP A 536 23.07 20.61 -0.10
C TRP A 536 23.84 19.44 0.48
N GLN A 537 23.17 18.48 1.11
CA GLN A 537 23.82 17.33 1.74
C GLN A 537 24.40 16.33 0.73
N HIS A 538 23.75 16.14 -0.43
CA HIS A 538 24.07 15.03 -1.34
C HIS A 538 24.52 15.45 -2.74
N CYS A 539 24.24 16.68 -3.16
CA CYS A 539 24.44 17.14 -4.53
C CYS A 539 25.45 18.28 -4.69
N ASN A 540 25.70 19.08 -3.64
CA ASN A 540 26.64 20.20 -3.73
C ASN A 540 28.05 19.82 -3.23
N LYS A 541 28.80 19.09 -4.05
CA LYS A 541 30.18 18.69 -3.78
C LYS A 541 31.19 19.52 -4.56
#